data_AF-A0A2T1ESG0-F1
#
_entry.id   AF-A0A2T1ESG0-F1
#
_cell.length_a   1.000
_cell.length_b   1.000
_cell.length_c   1.000
_cell.angle_alpha   90.00
_cell.angle_beta   90.00
_cell.angle_gamma   90.00
#
_symmetry.space_group_name_H-M   'P 1'
#
loop_
_entity.id
_entity.type
_entity.pdbx_description
1 polymer ?
#
loop_
_entity_poly.entity_id
_entity_poly.type
_entity_poly.pdbx_seq_one_letter_code
_entity_poly.pdbx_strand_id
1 'polypeptide(L)'
;MERDSKKRLCAKHLMLPVLIEPELIEQEIGVEGIKEPLVEAVRKRLQDLVNEQEPIPDQLLHYLLKRGRVLVIIDRFSEMRDPIRKTVVPNSKTNPFNALIVTSRTRETPEKTTMDWLEPLQLKGSELVRFMEDYLKSQNKKEESLLEAASQLEKIVDNRPITAFLAKLYIDQLITVGNRSVQLPKTIPDLMISCLERLNTEIAHQSDVVEVYLDNNTVCQDAKTVAWECLRYTYRPNSAKREVLLASLAGDDPVSRLNYLEKSLRIVETVGEEQSRVRFTLDPLAEYLAGLYLIEQYKNNLTLWQDFLKTADTFTPEAIQGFILAIQDCCFARSAQTQIPESIVRELRQRTALVNTFGIEPKSSQQITV
;
A
#
# COMPACT_ATOMS: atom_id res chain seq x y z
N MET A 1 -22.53 7.84 -9.56
CA MET A 1 -22.02 9.23 -9.66
C MET A 1 -23.00 10.19 -9.00
N GLU A 2 -22.51 11.18 -8.27
CA GLU A 2 -23.32 12.18 -7.57
C GLU A 2 -24.16 13.02 -8.55
N ARG A 3 -25.47 13.09 -8.34
CA ARG A 3 -26.42 13.81 -9.21
C ARG A 3 -26.58 15.27 -8.78
N ASP A 4 -26.30 15.61 -7.53
CA ASP A 4 -26.33 17.00 -7.08
C ASP A 4 -25.10 17.78 -7.56
N SER A 5 -25.30 18.77 -8.43
CA SER A 5 -24.23 19.63 -8.96
C SER A 5 -23.37 20.32 -7.88
N LYS A 6 -23.94 20.59 -6.69
CA LYS A 6 -23.22 21.26 -5.59
C LYS A 6 -22.25 20.33 -4.85
N LYS A 7 -22.42 19.02 -5.00
CA LYS A 7 -21.60 17.98 -4.35
C LYS A 7 -20.59 17.35 -5.32
N ARG A 8 -20.60 17.73 -6.59
CA ARG A 8 -19.68 17.21 -7.61
C ARG A 8 -18.36 17.98 -7.59
N LEU A 9 -17.27 17.27 -7.88
CA LEU A 9 -15.96 17.87 -8.20
C LEU A 9 -16.05 18.87 -9.36
N CYS A 10 -16.88 18.58 -10.38
CA CYS A 10 -17.20 19.51 -11.46
C CYS A 10 -18.70 19.82 -11.46
N ALA A 11 -19.05 21.09 -11.24
CA ALA A 11 -20.46 21.51 -11.23
C ALA A 11 -21.13 21.45 -12.62
N LYS A 12 -20.33 21.61 -13.70
CA LYS A 12 -20.83 21.74 -15.08
C LYS A 12 -21.19 20.40 -15.72
N HIS A 13 -20.51 19.32 -15.35
CA HIS A 13 -20.72 18.01 -15.95
C HIS A 13 -20.23 16.85 -15.08
N LEU A 14 -20.68 15.65 -15.43
CA LEU A 14 -20.22 14.40 -14.84
C LEU A 14 -18.85 14.00 -15.42
N MET A 15 -17.94 13.54 -14.56
CA MET A 15 -16.62 13.02 -14.94
C MET A 15 -16.51 11.53 -14.63
N LEU A 16 -16.19 10.71 -15.62
CA LEU A 16 -15.97 9.27 -15.43
C LEU A 16 -14.57 9.06 -14.81
N PRO A 17 -14.47 8.54 -13.57
CA PRO A 17 -13.17 8.25 -12.98
C PRO A 17 -12.55 7.01 -13.62
N VAL A 18 -11.28 7.11 -13.98
CA VAL A 18 -10.48 5.99 -14.51
C VAL A 18 -9.22 5.87 -13.67
N LEU A 19 -9.08 4.72 -13.00
CA LEU A 19 -7.89 4.39 -12.21
C LEU A 19 -6.84 3.75 -13.12
N ILE A 20 -5.64 4.34 -13.12
CA ILE A 20 -4.48 3.87 -13.87
C ILE A 20 -3.38 3.50 -12.89
N GLU A 21 -3.00 2.23 -12.94
CA GLU A 21 -1.90 1.67 -12.17
C GLU A 21 -0.63 1.60 -13.03
N PRO A 22 0.57 1.60 -12.42
CA PRO A 22 1.84 1.57 -13.15
C PRO A 22 1.93 0.44 -14.17
N GLU A 23 1.47 -0.76 -13.82
CA GLU A 23 1.56 -1.95 -14.65
C GLU A 23 0.79 -1.82 -15.98
N LEU A 24 -0.31 -1.04 -15.99
CA LEU A 24 -1.08 -0.80 -17.20
C LEU A 24 -0.35 0.13 -18.17
N ILE A 25 0.43 1.08 -17.66
CA ILE A 25 1.24 1.96 -18.52
C ILE A 25 2.44 1.18 -19.05
N GLU A 26 3.06 0.35 -18.21
CA GLU A 26 4.21 -0.48 -18.57
C GLU A 26 3.93 -1.38 -19.78
N GLN A 27 2.72 -1.95 -19.84
CA GLN A 27 2.28 -2.80 -20.96
C GLN A 27 2.27 -2.07 -22.30
N GLU A 28 2.08 -0.75 -22.30
CA GLU A 28 1.99 0.04 -23.53
C GLU A 28 3.32 0.66 -23.96
N ILE A 29 4.37 0.57 -23.12
CA ILE A 29 5.68 1.16 -23.43
C ILE A 29 6.42 0.30 -24.45
N GLY A 30 6.79 0.90 -25.57
CA GLY A 30 7.60 0.25 -26.62
C GLY A 30 6.81 -0.65 -27.57
N VAL A 31 5.48 -0.72 -27.41
CA VAL A 31 4.58 -1.40 -28.35
C VAL A 31 4.53 -0.63 -29.67
N GLU A 32 4.69 -1.34 -30.78
CA GLU A 32 4.69 -0.75 -32.13
C GLU A 32 3.35 -0.06 -32.41
N GLY A 33 3.41 1.20 -32.87
CA GLY A 33 2.24 2.02 -33.14
C GLY A 33 1.72 2.85 -31.96
N ILE A 34 2.12 2.55 -30.71
CA ILE A 34 1.73 3.32 -29.54
C ILE A 34 2.74 4.44 -29.27
N LYS A 35 2.30 5.69 -29.41
CA LYS A 35 3.12 6.89 -29.14
C LYS A 35 2.94 7.45 -27.73
N GLU A 36 1.74 7.25 -27.16
CA GLU A 36 1.34 7.83 -25.87
C GLU A 36 0.83 6.70 -24.95
N PRO A 37 1.73 6.00 -24.23
CA PRO A 37 1.38 4.83 -23.39
C PRO A 37 0.25 5.11 -22.39
N LEU A 38 0.28 6.28 -21.73
CA LEU A 38 -0.75 6.66 -20.76
C LEU A 38 -2.14 6.87 -21.42
N VAL A 39 -2.18 7.46 -22.62
CA VAL A 39 -3.45 7.66 -23.35
C VAL A 39 -4.04 6.31 -23.75
N GLU A 40 -3.20 5.38 -24.18
CA GLU A 40 -3.65 4.05 -24.57
C GLU A 40 -4.11 3.22 -23.35
N ALA A 41 -3.40 3.29 -22.22
CA ALA A 41 -3.85 2.68 -20.97
C ALA A 41 -5.23 3.21 -20.53
N VAL A 42 -5.47 4.52 -20.67
CA VAL A 42 -6.79 5.12 -20.42
C VAL A 42 -7.83 4.64 -21.41
N ARG A 43 -7.49 4.50 -22.70
CA ARG A 43 -8.40 3.98 -23.74
C ARG A 43 -8.89 2.58 -23.37
N LYS A 44 -7.96 1.65 -23.13
CA LYS A 44 -8.28 0.25 -22.77
C LYS A 44 -9.13 0.18 -21.52
N ARG A 45 -8.78 0.94 -20.48
CA ARG A 45 -9.60 1.01 -19.26
C ARG A 45 -11.00 1.56 -19.49
N LEU A 46 -11.16 2.56 -20.35
CA LEU A 46 -12.48 3.07 -20.70
C LEU A 46 -13.30 2.03 -21.46
N GLN A 47 -12.69 1.30 -22.39
CA GLN A 47 -13.33 0.20 -23.13
C GLN A 47 -13.82 -0.90 -22.20
N ASP A 48 -12.97 -1.34 -21.26
CA ASP A 48 -13.34 -2.33 -20.24
C ASP A 48 -14.56 -1.89 -19.43
N LEU A 49 -14.60 -0.61 -19.02
CA LEU A 49 -15.70 -0.03 -18.23
C LEU A 49 -17.03 0.01 -19.00
N VAL A 50 -17.00 0.15 -20.32
CA VAL A 50 -18.22 0.17 -21.15
C VAL A 50 -18.50 -1.17 -21.84
N ASN A 51 -17.64 -2.17 -21.64
CA ASN A 51 -17.70 -3.48 -22.27
C ASN A 51 -17.76 -3.41 -23.82
N GLU A 52 -16.96 -2.51 -24.40
CA GLU A 52 -16.87 -2.33 -25.86
C GLU A 52 -15.59 -2.96 -26.40
N GLN A 53 -15.73 -3.78 -27.45
CA GLN A 53 -14.60 -4.46 -28.08
C GLN A 53 -13.88 -3.55 -29.09
N GLU A 54 -14.60 -2.60 -29.69
CA GLU A 54 -14.01 -1.68 -30.65
C GLU A 54 -13.20 -0.57 -29.94
N PRO A 55 -12.02 -0.20 -30.46
CA PRO A 55 -11.23 0.89 -29.91
C PRO A 55 -12.00 2.21 -30.00
N ILE A 56 -12.06 2.92 -28.86
CA ILE A 56 -12.61 4.28 -28.82
C ILE A 56 -11.82 5.13 -29.83
N PRO A 57 -12.46 5.80 -30.80
CA PRO A 57 -11.75 6.60 -31.79
C PRO A 57 -10.87 7.68 -31.16
N ASP A 58 -9.64 7.86 -31.67
CA ASP A 58 -8.64 8.80 -31.13
C ASP A 58 -9.22 10.20 -30.89
N GLN A 59 -9.99 10.69 -31.85
CA GLN A 59 -10.58 12.02 -31.79
C GLN A 59 -11.62 12.13 -30.65
N LEU A 60 -12.43 11.10 -30.44
CA LEU A 60 -13.42 11.07 -29.36
C LEU A 60 -12.72 11.02 -28.01
N LEU A 61 -11.73 10.13 -27.84
CA LEU A 61 -10.95 10.02 -26.60
C LEU A 61 -10.28 11.35 -26.26
N HIS A 62 -9.63 11.98 -27.24
CA HIS A 62 -8.99 13.28 -27.05
C HIS A 62 -9.96 14.36 -26.60
N TYR A 63 -11.17 14.41 -27.18
CA TYR A 63 -12.19 15.34 -26.73
C TYR A 63 -12.70 15.04 -25.32
N LEU A 64 -12.86 13.77 -24.95
CA LEU A 64 -13.28 13.38 -23.61
C LEU A 64 -12.25 13.82 -22.56
N LEU A 65 -10.96 13.57 -22.81
CA LEU A 65 -9.86 13.97 -21.93
C LEU A 65 -9.74 15.49 -21.83
N LYS A 66 -9.71 16.20 -22.97
CA LYS A 66 -9.58 17.67 -23.00
C LYS A 66 -10.80 18.41 -22.47
N ARG A 67 -12.00 17.83 -22.55
CA ARG A 67 -13.20 18.46 -21.96
C ARG A 67 -13.37 18.09 -20.48
N GLY A 68 -12.42 17.38 -19.88
CA GLY A 68 -12.48 16.93 -18.49
C GLY A 68 -13.68 16.03 -18.23
N ARG A 69 -14.09 15.22 -19.23
CA ARG A 69 -15.16 14.23 -19.09
C ARG A 69 -14.67 12.95 -18.45
N VAL A 70 -13.36 12.74 -18.45
CA VAL A 70 -12.66 11.64 -17.79
C VAL A 70 -11.77 12.25 -16.72
N LEU A 71 -11.91 11.77 -15.49
CA LEU A 71 -10.99 12.05 -14.40
C LEU A 71 -9.98 10.92 -14.36
N VAL A 72 -8.74 11.19 -14.76
CA VAL A 72 -7.67 10.20 -14.70
C VAL A 72 -7.07 10.22 -13.30
N ILE A 73 -7.02 9.06 -12.65
CA ILE A 73 -6.43 8.89 -11.33
C ILE A 73 -5.24 7.96 -11.50
N ILE A 74 -4.03 8.51 -11.39
CA ILE A 74 -2.80 7.74 -11.48
C ILE A 74 -2.39 7.36 -10.08
N ASP A 75 -2.39 6.07 -9.81
CA ASP A 75 -2.06 5.55 -8.50
C ASP A 75 -0.57 5.20 -8.39
N ARG A 76 -0.02 5.32 -7.17
CA ARG A 76 1.33 4.85 -6.79
C ARG A 76 2.46 5.43 -7.66
N PHE A 77 2.41 6.73 -7.93
CA PHE A 77 3.42 7.43 -8.76
C PHE A 77 4.85 7.26 -8.25
N SER A 78 5.06 7.29 -6.93
CA SER A 78 6.38 7.09 -6.31
C SER A 78 6.99 5.70 -6.56
N GLU A 79 6.17 4.72 -6.95
CA GLU A 79 6.59 3.35 -7.23
C GLU A 79 6.93 3.14 -8.71
N MET A 80 6.66 4.13 -9.57
CA MET A 80 6.99 4.07 -10.98
C MET A 80 8.49 4.19 -11.24
N ARG A 81 8.97 3.45 -12.25
CA ARG A 81 10.32 3.62 -12.80
C ARG A 81 10.40 4.90 -13.65
N ASP A 82 11.59 5.47 -13.79
CA ASP A 82 11.80 6.74 -14.49
C ASP A 82 11.19 6.83 -15.90
N PRO A 83 11.24 5.77 -16.76
CA PRO A 83 10.61 5.85 -18.07
C PRO A 83 9.10 6.09 -17.99
N ILE A 84 8.40 5.41 -17.07
CA ILE A 84 6.96 5.52 -16.87
C ILE A 84 6.63 6.85 -16.21
N ARG A 85 7.40 7.23 -15.19
CA ARG A 85 7.24 8.51 -14.49
C ARG A 85 7.26 9.69 -15.47
N LYS A 86 8.17 9.66 -16.45
CA LYS A 86 8.24 10.68 -17.52
C LYS A 86 7.04 10.71 -18.46
N THR A 87 6.33 9.59 -18.64
CA THR A 87 5.07 9.56 -19.43
C THR A 87 3.88 10.13 -18.66
N VAL A 88 3.92 10.06 -17.33
CA VAL A 88 2.87 10.53 -16.43
C VAL A 88 3.01 12.02 -16.12
N VAL A 89 4.25 12.51 -15.98
CA VAL A 89 4.50 13.93 -15.77
C VAL A 89 3.96 14.70 -16.98
N PRO A 90 2.97 15.60 -16.80
CA PRO A 90 2.40 16.36 -17.89
C PRO A 90 3.38 17.45 -18.34
N ASN A 91 4.43 17.05 -19.04
CA ASN A 91 5.39 17.96 -19.63
C ASN A 91 4.94 18.32 -21.05
N SER A 92 4.67 19.61 -21.25
CA SER A 92 4.48 20.30 -22.54
C SER A 92 3.06 20.37 -23.14
N LYS A 93 2.93 21.33 -24.07
CA LYS A 93 1.73 21.93 -24.71
C LYS A 93 0.74 20.96 -25.39
N THR A 94 0.98 19.64 -25.31
CA THR A 94 0.21 18.60 -26.03
C THR A 94 -0.55 17.64 -25.11
N ASN A 95 -0.39 17.73 -23.79
CA ASN A 95 -1.10 16.86 -22.84
C ASN A 95 -2.64 16.97 -22.98
N PRO A 96 -3.37 15.86 -23.22
CA PRO A 96 -4.83 15.88 -23.33
C PRO A 96 -5.57 15.88 -21.98
N PHE A 97 -4.91 15.59 -20.85
CA PHE A 97 -5.56 15.41 -19.56
C PHE A 97 -5.87 16.76 -18.86
N ASN A 98 -7.15 17.14 -18.85
CA ASN A 98 -7.62 18.34 -18.13
C ASN A 98 -8.13 18.07 -16.70
N ALA A 99 -8.26 16.80 -16.30
CA ALA A 99 -8.59 16.39 -14.94
C ALA A 99 -7.73 15.18 -14.56
N LEU A 100 -6.77 15.41 -13.69
CA LEU A 100 -5.76 14.43 -13.29
C LEU A 100 -5.55 14.48 -11.78
N ILE A 101 -5.60 13.33 -11.13
CA ILE A 101 -5.17 13.13 -9.75
C ILE A 101 -3.99 12.17 -9.80
N VAL A 102 -2.95 12.46 -9.03
CA VAL A 102 -1.79 11.58 -8.87
C VAL A 102 -1.66 11.27 -7.38
N THR A 103 -1.61 9.99 -7.03
CA THR A 103 -1.26 9.57 -5.66
C THR A 103 0.22 9.24 -5.60
N SER A 104 0.87 9.65 -4.52
CA SER A 104 2.30 9.41 -4.30
C SER A 104 2.58 9.34 -2.81
N ARG A 105 3.54 8.51 -2.41
CA ARG A 105 4.02 8.48 -1.01
C ARG A 105 4.94 9.66 -0.70
N THR A 106 5.56 10.24 -1.73
CA THR A 106 6.51 11.35 -1.59
C THR A 106 6.05 12.55 -2.41
N ARG A 107 6.37 13.75 -1.93
CA ARG A 107 6.14 14.98 -2.68
C ARG A 107 7.19 15.09 -3.78
N GLU A 108 6.85 14.65 -4.98
CA GLU A 108 7.67 14.85 -6.17
C GLU A 108 7.18 16.08 -6.91
N THR A 109 8.05 17.06 -7.18
CA THR A 109 7.69 18.24 -7.99
C THR A 109 8.06 17.97 -9.44
N PRO A 110 7.09 17.72 -10.33
CA PRO A 110 7.41 17.57 -11.73
C PRO A 110 7.84 18.92 -12.27
N GLU A 111 8.93 18.94 -13.04
CA GLU A 111 9.41 20.18 -13.66
C GLU A 111 8.28 20.78 -14.53
N LYS A 112 7.88 22.02 -14.22
CA LYS A 112 7.02 22.90 -15.04
C LYS A 112 5.50 22.66 -15.01
N THR A 113 4.95 22.09 -13.93
CA THR A 113 3.48 22.01 -13.74
C THR A 113 3.04 22.63 -12.41
N THR A 114 1.96 23.43 -12.44
CA THR A 114 1.25 23.86 -11.21
C THR A 114 0.40 22.70 -10.71
N MET A 115 0.70 22.18 -9.52
CA MET A 115 -0.06 21.12 -8.87
C MET A 115 -0.54 21.60 -7.51
N ASP A 116 -1.81 21.33 -7.21
CA ASP A 116 -2.36 21.47 -5.86
C ASP A 116 -2.07 20.20 -5.07
N TRP A 117 -1.52 20.37 -3.88
CA TRP A 117 -1.18 19.25 -3.00
C TRP A 117 -2.30 19.01 -2.00
N LEU A 118 -2.82 17.79 -1.98
CA LEU A 118 -3.75 17.31 -0.98
C LEU A 118 -3.05 16.27 -0.12
N GLU A 119 -3.21 16.37 1.19
CA GLU A 119 -2.68 15.40 2.13
C GLU A 119 -3.84 14.74 2.89
N PRO A 120 -3.77 13.42 3.12
CA PRO A 120 -4.72 12.76 4.00
C PRO A 120 -4.72 13.41 5.38
N LEU A 121 -5.91 13.61 5.95
CA LEU A 121 -6.05 14.11 7.30
C LEU A 121 -5.42 13.12 8.29
N GLN A 122 -4.59 13.62 9.21
CA GLN A 122 -4.00 12.79 10.25
C GLN A 122 -5.05 12.43 11.30
N LEU A 123 -5.17 11.13 11.61
CA LEU A 123 -6.01 10.66 12.71
C LEU A 123 -5.26 10.85 14.03
N LYS A 124 -5.62 11.88 14.79
CA LYS A 124 -5.04 12.18 16.11
C LYS A 124 -6.12 12.70 17.06
N GLY A 125 -6.01 12.38 18.34
CA GLY A 125 -6.92 12.89 19.37
C GLY A 125 -8.40 12.68 19.01
N SER A 126 -9.19 13.76 18.94
CA SER A 126 -10.63 13.70 18.69
C SER A 126 -10.99 13.10 17.32
N GLU A 127 -10.18 13.34 16.28
CA GLU A 127 -10.45 12.77 14.96
C GLU A 127 -10.27 11.25 14.93
N LEU A 128 -9.31 10.73 15.72
CA LEU A 128 -9.14 9.29 15.88
C LEU A 128 -10.35 8.68 16.60
N VAL A 129 -10.77 9.27 17.72
CA VAL A 129 -11.94 8.78 18.48
C VAL A 129 -13.19 8.77 17.60
N ARG A 130 -13.42 9.85 16.84
CA ARG A 130 -14.54 9.95 15.91
C ARG A 130 -14.47 8.89 14.81
N PHE A 131 -13.30 8.69 14.21
CA PHE A 131 -13.09 7.63 13.22
C PHE A 131 -13.43 6.25 13.78
N MET A 132 -12.95 5.94 14.99
CA MET A 132 -13.25 4.67 15.67
C MET A 132 -14.75 4.50 15.92
N GLU A 133 -15.42 5.55 16.40
CA GLU A 133 -16.85 5.54 16.67
C GLU A 133 -17.67 5.31 15.38
N ASP A 134 -17.36 6.06 14.32
CA ASP A 134 -18.04 5.94 13.02
C ASP A 134 -17.82 4.55 12.40
N TYR A 135 -16.61 4.01 12.50
CA TYR A 135 -16.30 2.67 12.02
C TYR A 135 -17.05 1.59 12.82
N LEU A 136 -17.06 1.64 14.15
CA LEU A 136 -17.79 0.68 15.00
C LEU A 136 -19.30 0.72 14.74
N LYS A 137 -19.88 1.92 14.57
CA LYS A 137 -21.28 2.08 14.16
C LYS A 137 -21.55 1.41 12.82
N SER A 138 -20.66 1.57 11.83
CA SER A 138 -20.80 0.92 10.52
C SER A 138 -20.77 -0.61 10.61
N GLN A 139 -20.09 -1.17 11.62
CA GLN A 139 -20.01 -2.60 11.90
C GLN A 139 -21.12 -3.12 12.84
N ASN A 140 -22.04 -2.25 13.28
CA ASN A 140 -23.03 -2.55 14.33
C ASN A 140 -22.38 -3.07 15.64
N LYS A 141 -21.19 -2.56 15.98
CA LYS A 141 -20.45 -2.88 17.21
C LYS A 141 -20.38 -1.66 18.12
N LYS A 142 -20.06 -1.92 19.39
CA LYS A 142 -19.85 -0.87 20.41
C LYS A 142 -18.61 -1.24 21.22
N GLU A 143 -17.89 -0.22 21.65
CA GLU A 143 -16.74 -0.31 22.53
C GLU A 143 -17.00 0.57 23.75
N GLU A 144 -16.81 0.04 24.96
CA GLU A 144 -17.19 0.75 26.20
C GLU A 144 -16.24 1.91 26.50
N SER A 145 -14.95 1.78 26.18
CA SER A 145 -13.94 2.81 26.44
C SER A 145 -13.13 3.19 25.19
N LEU A 146 -13.77 3.93 24.28
CA LEU A 146 -13.12 4.41 23.05
C LEU A 146 -11.91 5.31 23.31
N LEU A 147 -11.94 6.12 24.37
CA LEU A 147 -10.85 7.02 24.70
C LEU A 147 -9.60 6.25 25.15
N GLU A 148 -9.78 5.20 25.95
CA GLU A 148 -8.68 4.31 26.33
C GLU A 148 -8.15 3.56 25.12
N ALA A 149 -9.04 3.01 24.29
CA ALA A 149 -8.66 2.31 23.08
C ALA A 149 -7.85 3.21 22.11
N ALA A 150 -8.28 4.45 21.90
CA ALA A 150 -7.56 5.45 21.12
C ALA A 150 -6.18 5.76 21.72
N SER A 151 -6.13 5.95 23.05
CA SER A 151 -4.87 6.21 23.77
C SER A 151 -3.88 5.04 23.68
N GLN A 152 -4.37 3.79 23.66
CA GLN A 152 -3.51 2.62 23.46
C GLN A 152 -2.97 2.55 22.04
N LEU A 153 -3.80 2.83 21.02
CA LEU A 153 -3.32 2.89 19.64
C LEU A 153 -2.27 3.98 19.44
N GLU A 154 -2.46 5.17 20.03
CA GLU A 154 -1.46 6.25 20.02
C GLU A 154 -0.12 5.82 20.64
N LYS A 155 -0.14 4.96 21.68
CA LYS A 155 1.08 4.37 22.25
C LYS A 155 1.73 3.36 21.32
N ILE A 156 0.95 2.52 20.63
CA ILE A 156 1.47 1.51 19.69
C ILE A 156 2.24 2.18 18.54
N VAL A 157 1.77 3.32 18.04
CA VAL A 157 2.41 4.02 16.92
C VAL A 157 3.54 4.97 17.34
N ASP A 158 3.75 5.20 18.64
CA ASP A 158 4.83 6.01 19.22
C ASP A 158 5.04 7.37 18.50
N ASN A 159 4.08 8.29 18.67
CA ASN A 159 4.06 9.65 18.10
C ASN A 159 4.01 9.75 16.56
N ARG A 160 3.96 8.63 15.82
CA ARG A 160 3.80 8.64 14.37
C ARG A 160 2.34 8.90 13.98
N PRO A 161 2.08 9.46 12.78
CA PRO A 161 0.73 9.61 12.27
C PRO A 161 0.01 8.26 12.19
N ILE A 162 -1.21 8.19 12.71
CA ILE A 162 -2.05 7.00 12.60
C ILE A 162 -2.74 7.04 11.23
N THR A 163 -2.51 6.00 10.44
CA THR A 163 -3.22 5.81 9.18
C THR A 163 -4.59 5.20 9.43
N ALA A 164 -5.56 5.46 8.55
CA ALA A 164 -6.87 4.83 8.61
C ALA A 164 -6.78 3.29 8.58
N PHE A 165 -5.77 2.75 7.91
CA PHE A 165 -5.49 1.32 7.87
C PHE A 165 -5.10 0.77 9.25
N LEU A 166 -4.13 1.39 9.95
CA LEU A 166 -3.74 0.95 11.30
C LEU A 166 -4.88 1.09 12.30
N ALA A 167 -5.63 2.19 12.23
CA ALA A 167 -6.82 2.37 13.05
C ALA A 167 -7.85 1.26 12.80
N LYS A 168 -8.16 0.96 11.54
CA LYS A 168 -9.05 -0.15 11.16
C LYS A 168 -8.57 -1.48 11.73
N LEU A 169 -7.31 -1.84 11.52
CA LEU A 169 -6.76 -3.10 12.02
C LEU A 169 -6.91 -3.21 13.54
N TYR A 170 -6.59 -2.15 14.26
CA TYR A 170 -6.70 -2.13 15.71
C TYR A 170 -8.15 -2.27 16.18
N ILE A 171 -9.09 -1.56 15.55
CA ILE A 171 -10.52 -1.68 15.87
C ILE A 171 -11.04 -3.09 15.56
N ASP A 172 -10.63 -3.68 14.43
CA ASP A 172 -11.01 -5.06 14.10
C ASP A 172 -10.52 -6.04 15.18
N GLN A 173 -9.32 -5.83 15.74
CA GLN A 173 -8.84 -6.63 16.88
C GLN A 173 -9.65 -6.39 18.17
N LEU A 174 -10.03 -5.15 18.48
CA LEU A 174 -10.93 -4.86 19.61
C LEU A 174 -12.23 -5.65 19.47
N ILE A 175 -12.82 -5.66 18.27
CA ILE A 175 -14.05 -6.41 17.99
C ILE A 175 -13.84 -7.92 18.18
N THR A 176 -12.73 -8.46 17.69
CA THR A 176 -12.42 -9.90 17.78
C THR A 176 -12.17 -10.36 19.21
N VAL A 177 -11.43 -9.56 19.98
CA VAL A 177 -11.15 -9.84 21.39
C VAL A 177 -12.41 -9.65 22.23
N GLY A 178 -13.15 -8.56 22.02
CA GLY A 178 -14.30 -8.18 22.83
C GLY A 178 -13.97 -8.24 24.33
N ASN A 179 -14.84 -8.85 25.13
CA ASN A 179 -14.63 -9.03 26.58
C ASN A 179 -13.78 -10.27 26.94
N ARG A 180 -13.12 -10.90 25.97
CA ARG A 180 -12.29 -12.09 26.24
C ARG A 180 -10.98 -11.67 26.91
N SER A 181 -10.42 -12.52 27.75
CA SER A 181 -9.11 -12.33 28.39
C SER A 181 -7.92 -12.49 27.43
N VAL A 182 -8.11 -12.19 26.14
CA VAL A 182 -7.05 -12.22 25.12
C VAL A 182 -6.35 -10.87 25.12
N GLN A 183 -5.02 -10.87 25.13
CA GLN A 183 -4.26 -9.62 25.11
C GLN A 183 -4.31 -8.97 23.73
N LEU A 184 -4.57 -7.67 23.70
CA LEU A 184 -4.46 -6.87 22.48
C LEU A 184 -2.99 -6.74 22.05
N PRO A 185 -2.74 -6.61 20.74
CA PRO A 185 -1.42 -6.31 20.21
C PRO A 185 -0.84 -5.04 20.84
N LYS A 186 0.45 -5.07 21.19
CA LYS A 186 1.16 -3.95 21.81
C LYS A 186 2.12 -3.24 20.86
N THR A 187 2.30 -3.79 19.66
CA THR A 187 3.21 -3.29 18.64
C THR A 187 2.57 -3.40 17.26
N ILE A 188 2.99 -2.58 16.31
CA ILE A 188 2.50 -2.67 14.93
C ILE A 188 2.80 -4.04 14.29
N PRO A 189 3.99 -4.65 14.44
CA PRO A 189 4.25 -6.00 13.94
C PRO A 189 3.27 -7.05 14.49
N ASP A 190 2.93 -6.99 15.79
CA ASP A 190 1.93 -7.89 16.38
C ASP A 190 0.54 -7.65 15.77
N LEU A 191 0.18 -6.39 15.52
CA LEU A 191 -1.10 -6.04 14.89
C LEU A 191 -1.21 -6.62 13.46
N MET A 192 -0.11 -6.63 12.70
CA MET A 192 -0.06 -7.24 11.36
C MET A 192 -0.23 -8.76 11.42
N ILE A 193 0.42 -9.43 12.37
CA ILE A 193 0.26 -10.89 12.57
C ILE A 193 -1.17 -11.22 13.01
N SER A 194 -1.71 -10.51 14.00
CA SER A 194 -3.09 -10.73 14.45
C SER A 194 -4.11 -10.47 13.34
N CYS A 195 -3.81 -9.59 12.38
CA CYS A 195 -4.64 -9.41 11.19
C CYS A 195 -4.70 -10.71 10.35
N LEU A 196 -3.55 -11.33 10.07
CA LEU A 196 -3.50 -12.59 9.32
C LEU A 196 -4.22 -13.72 10.05
N GLU A 197 -3.97 -13.87 11.35
CA GLU A 197 -4.60 -14.92 12.17
C GLU A 197 -6.12 -14.76 12.22
N ARG A 198 -6.60 -13.52 12.33
CA ARG A 198 -8.04 -13.21 12.28
C ARG A 198 -8.64 -13.58 10.92
N LEU A 199 -8.03 -13.14 9.82
CA LEU A 199 -8.50 -13.48 8.47
C LEU A 199 -8.54 -15.00 8.25
N ASN A 200 -7.52 -15.73 8.74
CA ASN A 200 -7.47 -17.18 8.64
C ASN A 200 -8.57 -17.86 9.48
N THR A 201 -8.81 -17.36 10.69
CA THR A 201 -9.87 -17.85 11.57
C THR A 201 -11.26 -17.61 10.99
N GLU A 202 -11.48 -16.46 10.34
CA GLU A 202 -12.73 -16.15 9.65
C GLU A 202 -13.03 -17.15 8.53
N ILE A 203 -12.00 -17.64 7.82
CA ILE A 203 -12.14 -18.71 6.82
C ILE A 203 -12.50 -20.04 7.47
N ALA A 204 -11.88 -20.40 8.60
CA ALA A 204 -12.16 -21.65 9.32
C ALA A 204 -13.66 -21.80 9.66
N HIS A 205 -14.30 -20.68 10.00
CA HIS A 205 -15.72 -20.61 10.34
C HIS A 205 -16.66 -20.61 9.12
N GLN A 206 -16.14 -20.48 7.89
CA GLN A 206 -16.88 -20.50 6.63
C GLN A 206 -16.82 -21.89 5.98
N SER A 207 -16.97 -22.94 6.79
CA SER A 207 -16.64 -24.36 6.56
C SER A 207 -17.13 -25.03 5.26
N ASP A 208 -17.97 -24.36 4.46
CA ASP A 208 -18.48 -24.84 3.18
C ASP A 208 -17.66 -24.40 1.95
N VAL A 209 -16.63 -23.54 2.11
CA VAL A 209 -16.00 -22.83 0.96
C VAL A 209 -14.56 -23.27 0.64
N VAL A 210 -13.85 -23.94 1.55
CA VAL A 210 -12.40 -24.16 1.38
C VAL A 210 -12.00 -25.63 1.53
N GLU A 211 -11.48 -26.21 0.44
CA GLU A 211 -11.03 -27.61 0.39
C GLU A 211 -9.79 -27.89 1.27
N VAL A 212 -8.96 -26.87 1.53
CA VAL A 212 -7.71 -26.98 2.31
C VAL A 212 -7.62 -25.83 3.31
N TYR A 213 -7.63 -26.15 4.60
CA TYR A 213 -7.36 -25.17 5.67
C TYR A 213 -5.88 -25.21 6.06
N LEU A 214 -5.21 -24.06 5.99
CA LEU A 214 -3.84 -23.90 6.46
C LEU A 214 -3.84 -23.39 7.90
N ASP A 215 -2.97 -23.93 8.75
CA ASP A 215 -2.80 -23.42 10.10
C ASP A 215 -2.13 -22.04 10.11
N ASN A 216 -2.31 -21.29 11.20
CA ASN A 216 -1.82 -19.91 11.31
C ASN A 216 -0.31 -19.79 11.13
N ASN A 217 0.48 -20.79 11.56
CA ASN A 217 1.94 -20.73 11.43
C ASN A 217 2.35 -20.85 9.96
N THR A 218 1.78 -21.83 9.25
CA THR A 218 1.96 -22.02 7.81
C THR A 218 1.57 -20.75 7.03
N VAL A 219 0.39 -20.17 7.31
CA VAL A 219 -0.07 -18.92 6.67
C VAL A 219 0.89 -17.76 6.94
N CYS A 220 1.30 -17.57 8.20
CA CYS A 220 2.22 -16.49 8.55
C CYS A 220 3.58 -16.66 7.88
N GLN A 221 4.12 -17.89 7.83
CA GLN A 221 5.43 -18.15 7.23
C GLN A 221 5.40 -17.92 5.72
N ASP A 222 4.33 -18.35 5.04
CA ASP A 222 4.16 -18.13 3.62
C ASP A 222 4.02 -16.65 3.29
N ALA A 223 3.16 -15.95 4.04
CA ALA A 223 2.95 -14.52 3.84
C ALA A 223 4.24 -13.71 4.04
N LYS A 224 5.05 -14.05 5.07
CA LYS A 224 6.40 -13.46 5.27
C LYS A 224 7.35 -13.73 4.11
N THR A 225 7.37 -14.96 3.60
CA THR A 225 8.24 -15.36 2.49
C THR A 225 7.86 -14.64 1.20
N VAL A 226 6.57 -14.63 0.86
CA VAL A 226 6.05 -13.91 -0.31
C VAL A 226 6.31 -12.41 -0.17
N ALA A 227 6.12 -11.83 1.01
CA ALA A 227 6.38 -10.42 1.25
C ALA A 227 7.85 -10.07 1.00
N TRP A 228 8.79 -10.87 1.50
CA TRP A 228 10.21 -10.64 1.25
C TRP A 228 10.54 -10.68 -0.23
N GLU A 229 10.07 -11.69 -0.98
CA GLU A 229 10.34 -11.77 -2.42
C GLU A 229 9.74 -10.60 -3.22
N CYS A 230 8.62 -10.04 -2.77
CA CYS A 230 8.03 -8.83 -3.33
C CYS A 230 8.87 -7.55 -3.08
N LEU A 231 9.70 -7.52 -2.04
CA LEU A 231 10.50 -6.35 -1.64
C LEU A 231 12.00 -6.48 -1.94
N ARG A 232 12.54 -7.70 -2.01
CA ARG A 232 13.99 -8.00 -1.94
C ARG A 232 14.88 -7.20 -2.88
N TYR A 233 14.41 -6.87 -4.08
CA TYR A 233 15.23 -6.21 -5.11
C TYR A 233 15.19 -4.69 -5.07
N THR A 234 14.13 -4.10 -4.52
CA THR A 234 13.90 -2.64 -4.56
C THR A 234 13.75 -2.02 -3.18
N TYR A 235 13.55 -2.85 -2.16
CA TYR A 235 13.18 -2.48 -0.79
C TYR A 235 11.89 -1.65 -0.72
N ARG A 236 11.03 -1.84 -1.72
CA ARG A 236 9.69 -1.25 -1.84
C ARG A 236 8.69 -2.34 -2.16
N PRO A 237 7.46 -2.28 -1.63
CA PRO A 237 6.38 -3.14 -2.06
C PRO A 237 6.24 -3.11 -3.59
N ASN A 238 6.32 -4.28 -4.20
CA ASN A 238 6.18 -4.46 -5.64
C ASN A 238 5.64 -5.88 -5.90
N SER A 239 5.46 -6.22 -7.17
CA SER A 239 5.13 -7.56 -7.58
C SER A 239 6.38 -8.44 -7.72
N ALA A 240 6.27 -9.73 -7.40
CA ALA A 240 7.27 -10.75 -7.65
C ALA A 240 6.79 -11.74 -8.73
N LYS A 241 7.71 -12.39 -9.45
CA LYS A 241 7.35 -13.42 -10.43
C LYS A 241 6.74 -14.63 -9.70
N ARG A 242 5.62 -15.14 -10.20
CA ARG A 242 4.91 -16.28 -9.61
C ARG A 242 5.82 -17.51 -9.48
N GLU A 243 6.64 -17.79 -10.48
CA GLU A 243 7.61 -18.89 -10.47
C GLU A 243 8.61 -18.79 -9.30
N VAL A 244 9.11 -17.58 -9.01
CA VAL A 244 10.05 -17.33 -7.90
C VAL A 244 9.36 -17.54 -6.56
N LEU A 245 8.10 -17.11 -6.43
CA LEU A 245 7.32 -17.33 -5.22
C LEU A 245 7.07 -18.82 -4.97
N LEU A 246 6.65 -19.56 -6.00
CA LEU A 246 6.44 -21.00 -5.90
C LEU A 246 7.71 -21.76 -5.52
N ALA A 247 8.87 -21.32 -6.01
CA ALA A 247 10.16 -21.90 -5.63
C ALA A 247 10.62 -21.53 -4.21
N SER A 248 10.12 -20.42 -3.65
CA SER A 248 10.51 -19.92 -2.33
C SER A 248 9.63 -20.45 -1.20
N LEU A 249 8.38 -20.82 -1.50
CA LEU A 249 7.48 -21.44 -0.54
C LEU A 249 7.97 -22.84 -0.17
N ALA A 250 8.20 -23.06 1.13
CA ALA A 250 8.68 -24.33 1.63
C ALA A 250 7.53 -25.36 1.81
N GLY A 251 7.84 -26.64 1.64
CA GLY A 251 6.92 -27.75 1.89
C GLY A 251 6.15 -28.20 0.65
N ASP A 252 5.11 -28.99 0.88
CA ASP A 252 4.30 -29.59 -0.18
C ASP A 252 3.28 -28.59 -0.75
N ASP A 253 3.03 -28.70 -2.06
CA ASP A 253 2.02 -27.93 -2.82
C ASP A 253 2.09 -26.39 -2.68
N PRO A 254 3.19 -25.76 -3.15
CA PRO A 254 3.33 -24.30 -3.13
C PRO A 254 2.25 -23.58 -3.95
N VAL A 255 1.63 -24.26 -4.93
CA VAL A 255 0.57 -23.69 -5.76
C VAL A 255 -0.70 -23.50 -4.95
N SER A 256 -1.17 -24.51 -4.21
CA SER A 256 -2.34 -24.38 -3.35
C SER A 256 -2.11 -23.39 -2.22
N ARG A 257 -0.90 -23.34 -1.66
CA ARG A 257 -0.54 -22.37 -0.60
C ARG A 257 -0.58 -20.93 -1.08
N LEU A 258 0.02 -20.64 -2.24
CA LEU A 258 -0.07 -19.31 -2.84
C LEU A 258 -1.51 -18.95 -3.20
N ASN A 259 -2.28 -19.91 -3.76
CA ASN A 259 -3.69 -19.73 -4.05
C ASN A 259 -4.52 -19.48 -2.78
N TYR A 260 -4.14 -20.05 -1.63
CA TYR A 260 -4.82 -19.80 -0.36
C TYR A 260 -4.64 -18.33 0.08
N LEU A 261 -3.43 -17.78 -0.03
CA LEU A 261 -3.17 -16.38 0.27
C LEU A 261 -3.94 -15.43 -0.68
N GLU A 262 -4.05 -15.82 -1.95
CA GLU A 262 -4.69 -15.02 -3.00
C GLU A 262 -6.23 -15.09 -2.96
N LYS A 263 -6.79 -16.30 -3.00
CA LYS A 263 -8.23 -16.51 -3.19
C LYS A 263 -9.00 -16.53 -1.87
N SER A 264 -8.44 -17.17 -0.85
CA SER A 264 -9.08 -17.33 0.46
C SER A 264 -8.85 -16.07 1.32
N LEU A 265 -7.58 -15.70 1.55
CA LEU A 265 -7.23 -14.58 2.42
C LEU A 265 -7.27 -13.21 1.72
N ARG A 266 -7.10 -13.17 0.40
CA ARG A 266 -7.09 -11.94 -0.42
C ARG A 266 -6.07 -10.89 0.04
N ILE A 267 -4.95 -11.35 0.60
CA ILE A 267 -3.85 -10.47 1.03
C ILE A 267 -2.83 -10.22 -0.10
N VAL A 268 -2.88 -11.04 -1.14
CA VAL A 268 -2.12 -10.90 -2.37
C VAL A 268 -3.04 -11.02 -3.58
N GLU A 269 -2.60 -10.46 -4.70
CA GLU A 269 -3.30 -10.53 -5.97
C GLU A 269 -2.31 -10.75 -7.12
N THR A 270 -2.77 -11.48 -8.14
CA THR A 270 -2.02 -11.65 -9.39
C THR A 270 -2.21 -10.44 -10.32
N VAL A 271 -1.09 -9.93 -10.84
CA VAL A 271 -1.00 -8.76 -11.72
C VAL A 271 -0.08 -9.02 -12.90
N GLY A 272 -0.16 -8.16 -13.93
CA GLY A 272 0.66 -8.24 -15.13
C GLY A 272 0.13 -9.24 -16.18
N GLU A 273 0.82 -9.30 -17.31
CA GLU A 273 0.45 -10.20 -18.42
C GLU A 273 0.53 -11.67 -18.01
N GLU A 274 -0.38 -12.47 -18.57
CA GLU A 274 -0.48 -13.92 -18.37
C GLU A 274 -0.52 -14.38 -16.90
N GLN A 275 -0.99 -13.52 -15.98
CA GLN A 275 -1.07 -13.86 -14.55
C GLN A 275 0.30 -14.24 -13.94
N SER A 276 1.37 -13.62 -14.45
CA SER A 276 2.75 -14.03 -14.18
C SER A 276 3.38 -13.44 -12.92
N ARG A 277 2.75 -12.43 -12.30
CA ARG A 277 3.31 -11.73 -11.13
C ARG A 277 2.30 -11.61 -10.01
N VAL A 278 2.76 -11.58 -8.77
CA VAL A 278 1.90 -11.47 -7.58
C VAL A 278 2.41 -10.34 -6.70
N ARG A 279 1.51 -9.52 -6.16
CA ARG A 279 1.83 -8.45 -5.21
C ARG A 279 0.91 -8.50 -4.00
N PHE A 280 1.28 -7.83 -2.92
CA PHE A 280 0.37 -7.61 -1.79
C PHE A 280 -0.68 -6.56 -2.14
N THR A 281 -1.90 -6.74 -1.59
CA THR A 281 -2.98 -5.76 -1.72
C THR A 281 -2.77 -4.54 -0.83
N LEU A 282 -1.96 -4.69 0.22
CA LEU A 282 -1.66 -3.65 1.20
C LEU A 282 -0.16 -3.57 1.45
N ASP A 283 0.42 -2.48 1.01
CA ASP A 283 1.85 -2.24 1.11
C ASP A 283 2.42 -2.28 2.54
N PRO A 284 1.78 -1.67 3.55
CA PRO A 284 2.28 -1.77 4.92
C PRO A 284 2.28 -3.22 5.43
N LEU A 285 1.34 -4.05 5.00
CA LEU A 285 1.33 -5.46 5.38
C LEU A 285 2.57 -6.17 4.80
N ALA A 286 2.89 -5.92 3.53
CA ALA A 286 4.09 -6.47 2.89
C ALA A 286 5.38 -6.03 3.60
N GLU A 287 5.52 -4.74 3.91
CA GLU A 287 6.72 -4.18 4.56
C GLU A 287 6.97 -4.82 5.93
N TYR A 288 5.94 -4.94 6.76
CA TYR A 288 6.07 -5.55 8.09
C TYR A 288 6.29 -7.05 8.05
N LEU A 289 5.62 -7.77 7.13
CA LEU A 289 5.84 -9.22 6.98
C LEU A 289 7.24 -9.53 6.45
N ALA A 290 7.74 -8.73 5.49
CA ALA A 290 9.12 -8.83 5.03
C ALA A 290 10.12 -8.46 6.15
N GLY A 291 9.79 -7.49 7.00
CA GLY A 291 10.63 -7.14 8.15
C GLY A 291 10.73 -8.27 9.18
N LEU A 292 9.60 -8.93 9.47
CA LEU A 292 9.56 -10.13 10.32
C LEU A 292 10.34 -11.29 9.69
N TYR A 293 10.22 -11.50 8.37
CA TYR A 293 11.02 -12.48 7.64
C TYR A 293 12.51 -12.25 7.86
N LEU A 294 13.00 -11.03 7.65
CA LEU A 294 14.42 -10.71 7.76
C LEU A 294 14.95 -10.97 9.18
N ILE A 295 14.21 -10.59 10.21
CA ILE A 295 14.62 -10.83 11.59
C ILE A 295 14.76 -12.34 11.89
N GLU A 296 13.82 -13.14 11.38
CA GLU A 296 13.82 -14.58 11.57
C GLU A 296 14.94 -15.27 10.78
N GLN A 297 15.26 -14.79 9.58
CA GLN A 297 16.33 -15.37 8.76
C GLN A 297 17.72 -14.89 9.18
N TYR A 298 17.89 -13.60 9.46
CA TYR A 298 19.21 -13.02 9.68
C TYR A 298 19.67 -13.20 11.13
N LYS A 299 18.76 -13.15 12.11
CA LYS A 299 19.07 -13.34 13.54
C LYS A 299 20.30 -12.51 13.96
N ASN A 300 21.34 -13.16 14.47
CA ASN A 300 22.61 -12.56 14.88
C ASN A 300 23.68 -12.48 13.77
N ASN A 301 23.35 -12.84 12.52
CA ASN A 301 24.29 -12.84 11.41
C ASN A 301 24.59 -11.41 10.93
N LEU A 302 25.67 -10.86 11.45
CA LEU A 302 26.10 -9.48 11.16
C LEU A 302 26.39 -9.26 9.68
N THR A 303 26.90 -10.26 8.96
CA THR A 303 27.23 -10.14 7.53
C THR A 303 25.97 -9.89 6.71
N LEU A 304 24.91 -10.67 6.93
CA LEU A 304 23.63 -10.49 6.23
C LEU A 304 23.03 -9.11 6.50
N TRP A 305 23.08 -8.65 7.75
CA TRP A 305 22.63 -7.31 8.11
C TRP A 305 23.45 -6.20 7.45
N GLN A 306 24.78 -6.35 7.40
CA GLN A 306 25.65 -5.37 6.75
C GLN A 306 25.41 -5.30 5.24
N ASP A 307 25.21 -6.44 4.58
CA ASP A 307 24.92 -6.48 3.15
C ASP A 307 23.54 -5.89 2.84
N PHE A 308 22.56 -6.11 3.72
CA PHE A 308 21.26 -5.43 3.66
C PHE A 308 21.41 -3.92 3.76
N LEU A 309 22.17 -3.41 4.73
CA LEU A 309 22.34 -1.97 4.92
C LEU A 309 23.11 -1.32 3.76
N LYS A 310 24.16 -1.98 3.24
CA LYS A 310 24.86 -1.53 2.03
C LYS A 310 23.93 -1.45 0.83
N THR A 311 23.04 -2.44 0.68
CA THR A 311 22.05 -2.43 -0.40
C THR A 311 21.05 -1.30 -0.20
N ALA A 312 20.59 -1.07 1.03
CA ALA A 312 19.70 0.04 1.37
C ALA A 312 20.32 1.41 1.00
N ASP A 313 21.62 1.58 1.20
CA ASP A 313 22.35 2.82 0.89
C ASP A 313 22.44 3.10 -0.63
N THR A 314 22.10 2.13 -1.50
CA THR A 314 22.00 2.35 -2.95
C THR A 314 20.68 3.00 -3.38
N PHE A 315 19.68 3.04 -2.49
CA PHE A 315 18.37 3.61 -2.76
C PHE A 315 18.22 5.00 -2.14
N THR A 316 17.28 5.79 -2.66
CA THR A 316 16.89 7.05 -2.03
C THR A 316 16.17 6.78 -0.70
N PRO A 317 16.58 7.43 0.41
CA PRO A 317 16.03 7.17 1.75
C PRO A 317 14.51 7.27 1.82
N GLU A 318 13.92 8.28 1.17
CA GLU A 318 12.48 8.54 1.17
C GLU A 318 11.71 7.38 0.55
N ALA A 319 12.31 6.70 -0.43
CA ALA A 319 11.61 5.72 -1.22
C ALA A 319 11.58 4.33 -0.58
N ILE A 320 12.50 4.03 0.32
CA ILE A 320 12.53 2.78 1.10
C ILE A 320 12.13 3.00 2.57
N GLN A 321 11.74 4.21 2.94
CA GLN A 321 11.49 4.62 4.32
C GLN A 321 10.48 3.71 5.03
N GLY A 322 9.38 3.36 4.35
CA GLY A 322 8.33 2.49 4.91
C GLY A 322 8.89 1.13 5.36
N PHE A 323 9.71 0.51 4.50
CA PHE A 323 10.31 -0.78 4.82
C PHE A 323 11.37 -0.69 5.93
N ILE A 324 12.23 0.34 5.91
CA ILE A 324 13.23 0.53 6.98
C ILE A 324 12.55 0.78 8.34
N LEU A 325 11.46 1.56 8.37
CA LEU A 325 10.63 1.75 9.57
C LEU A 325 10.03 0.43 10.04
N ALA A 326 9.44 -0.36 9.13
CA ALA A 326 8.86 -1.65 9.47
C ALA A 326 9.89 -2.61 10.09
N ILE A 327 11.12 -2.69 9.55
CA ILE A 327 12.21 -3.49 10.13
C ILE A 327 12.57 -2.96 11.52
N GLN A 328 12.69 -1.64 11.70
CA GLN A 328 12.98 -1.05 13.01
C GLN A 328 11.92 -1.44 14.05
N ASP A 329 10.63 -1.36 13.70
CA ASP A 329 9.53 -1.74 14.59
C ASP A 329 9.58 -3.24 14.92
N CYS A 330 9.85 -4.08 13.93
CA CYS A 330 9.98 -5.51 14.13
C CYS A 330 11.18 -5.84 15.06
N CYS A 331 12.32 -5.16 14.90
CA CYS A 331 13.49 -5.29 15.78
C CYS A 331 13.15 -4.92 17.22
N PHE A 332 12.41 -3.82 17.41
CA PHE A 332 11.97 -3.40 18.74
C PHE A 332 11.02 -4.42 19.38
N ALA A 333 10.00 -4.87 18.62
CA ALA A 333 8.99 -5.83 19.07
C ALA A 333 9.55 -7.22 19.37
N ARG A 334 10.68 -7.60 18.77
CA ARG A 334 11.32 -8.92 18.92
C ARG A 334 12.67 -8.87 19.62
N SER A 335 13.04 -7.73 20.21
CA SER A 335 14.35 -7.53 20.85
C SER A 335 14.69 -8.55 21.94
N ALA A 336 13.68 -9.05 22.68
CA ALA A 336 13.87 -10.09 23.69
C ALA A 336 13.90 -11.53 23.12
N GLN A 337 13.36 -11.74 21.92
CA GLN A 337 13.17 -13.07 21.31
C GLN A 337 14.25 -13.38 20.26
N THR A 338 14.91 -12.36 19.73
CA THR A 338 15.86 -12.49 18.62
C THR A 338 17.16 -11.76 18.97
N GLN A 339 18.29 -12.44 18.73
CA GLN A 339 19.63 -11.92 19.03
C GLN A 339 20.10 -10.94 17.94
N ILE A 340 19.35 -9.87 17.70
CA ILE A 340 19.71 -8.86 16.70
C ILE A 340 20.87 -8.01 17.26
N PRO A 341 21.96 -7.78 16.51
CA PRO A 341 23.06 -6.96 17.01
C PRO A 341 22.62 -5.51 17.27
N GLU A 342 22.96 -4.97 18.44
CA GLU A 342 22.60 -3.60 18.84
C GLU A 342 23.09 -2.53 17.86
N SER A 343 24.23 -2.77 17.20
CA SER A 343 24.77 -1.88 16.16
C SER A 343 23.78 -1.68 15.01
N ILE A 344 23.09 -2.74 14.61
CA ILE A 344 22.09 -2.71 13.52
C ILE A 344 20.86 -1.93 13.95
N VAL A 345 20.36 -2.17 15.16
CA VAL A 345 19.21 -1.43 15.70
C VAL A 345 19.50 0.08 15.75
N ARG A 346 20.71 0.46 16.14
CA ARG A 346 21.16 1.86 16.15
C ARG A 346 21.24 2.44 14.73
N GLU A 347 21.77 1.69 13.77
CA GLU A 347 21.87 2.14 12.38
C GLU A 347 20.51 2.34 11.71
N LEU A 348 19.56 1.44 11.95
CA LEU A 348 18.19 1.58 11.48
C LEU A 348 17.53 2.84 12.05
N ARG A 349 17.69 3.09 13.36
CA ARG A 349 17.16 4.29 14.03
C ARG A 349 17.77 5.59 13.46
N GLN A 350 19.05 5.59 13.10
CA GLN A 350 19.69 6.75 12.50
C GLN A 350 19.10 7.05 11.12
N ARG A 351 18.88 6.03 10.28
CA ARG A 351 18.31 6.20 8.94
C ARG A 351 16.86 6.70 8.98
N THR A 352 16.06 6.25 9.93
CA THR A 352 14.66 6.70 10.06
C THR A 352 14.53 8.10 10.64
N ALA A 353 15.45 8.51 11.52
CA ALA A 353 15.48 9.86 12.08
C ALA A 353 15.82 10.94 11.03
N LEU A 354 16.75 10.63 10.10
CA LEU A 354 17.20 11.57 9.07
C LEU A 354 16.07 12.00 8.12
N VAL A 355 15.14 11.10 7.78
CA VAL A 355 14.06 11.42 6.83
C VAL A 355 13.00 12.34 7.46
N ASN A 356 12.77 12.24 8.77
CA ASN A 356 11.82 13.11 9.48
C ASN A 356 12.28 14.58 9.57
N THR A 357 13.58 14.86 9.45
CA THR A 357 14.14 16.23 9.49
C THR A 357 14.06 16.98 8.17
N PHE A 358 13.95 16.29 7.02
CA PHE A 358 13.88 16.95 5.70
C PHE A 358 12.45 17.23 5.21
N GLY A 359 11.43 16.78 5.95
CA GLY A 359 10.01 16.97 5.60
C GLY A 359 9.33 18.22 6.18
N ILE A 360 10.04 19.06 6.94
CA ILE A 360 9.46 20.21 7.65
C ILE A 360 10.17 21.52 7.24
N GLU A 361 9.85 22.03 6.05
CA GLU A 361 9.92 23.49 5.81
C GLU A 361 8.52 24.00 5.45
N PRO A 362 7.80 24.65 6.38
CA PRO A 362 6.58 25.35 6.03
C PRO A 362 6.94 26.68 5.35
N LYS A 363 6.90 26.74 4.02
CA LYS A 363 6.83 28.04 3.32
C LYS A 363 5.41 28.57 3.44
N SER A 364 5.26 29.52 4.36
CA SER A 364 4.20 30.55 4.50
C SER A 364 2.93 30.32 3.69
N SER A 365 1.88 29.86 4.36
CA SER A 365 0.51 29.87 3.89
C SER A 365 0.07 31.30 3.54
N GLN A 366 -0.05 31.62 2.25
CA GLN A 366 -0.89 32.73 1.83
C GLN A 366 -2.34 32.25 1.89
N GLN A 367 -3.10 32.80 2.85
CA GLN A 367 -4.54 32.63 2.94
C GLN A 367 -5.19 33.15 1.65
N ILE A 368 -5.81 32.26 0.89
CA ILE A 368 -6.79 32.65 -0.12
C ILE A 368 -8.13 32.75 0.60
N THR A 369 -8.58 33.99 0.84
CA THR A 369 -9.94 34.28 1.27
C THR A 369 -10.86 34.14 0.05
N VAL A 370 -11.93 33.34 0.18
CA VAL A 370 -13.00 33.20 -0.82
C VAL A 370 -13.86 34.46 -0.87
#